data_AF-A0A9Q7BFZ8-F1
#
_entry.id   AF-A0A9Q7BFZ8-F1
#
_cell.length_a   1.000
_cell.length_b   1.000
_cell.length_c   1.000
_cell.angle_alpha   90.00
_cell.angle_beta   90.00
_cell.angle_gamma   90.00
#
_symmetry.space_group_name_H-M   'P 1'
#
loop_
_entity.id
_entity.type
_entity.pdbx_description
1 polymer ?
#
loop_
_entity_poly.entity_id
_entity_poly.type
_entity_poly.pdbx_seq_one_letter_code
_entity_poly.pdbx_strand_id
1 'polypeptide(L)'
;MKRTLAVLAPLLILALTFTDRAAAQGGHTLALKLTTRDAKHDPDGIWTDDDLASIRQLTGQAKIYTARITTPSGIWLLSQTNGDCNLQGMCTALLVLIRPDTQAAQSPRPVRPERMANPQMPLGGTAILSPDAATLTTAEIGEDGKAFIGIYQVGPIR
;
A
#
# COMPACT_ATOMS: atom_id res chain seq x y z
N MET A 1 -35.42 -73.47 1.22
CA MET A 1 -33.98 -73.34 0.91
C MET A 1 -33.61 -71.86 0.90
N LYS A 2 -32.67 -71.44 1.77
CA LYS A 2 -32.12 -70.08 1.88
C LYS A 2 -31.16 -69.80 0.71
N ARG A 3 -31.25 -68.62 0.09
CA ARG A 3 -30.11 -67.83 -0.42
C ARG A 3 -30.41 -66.32 -0.36
N THR A 4 -29.80 -65.69 0.65
CA THR A 4 -29.21 -64.35 0.70
C THR A 4 -29.34 -63.42 -0.51
N LEU A 5 -29.67 -62.15 -0.26
CA LEU A 5 -28.72 -61.04 -0.41
C LEU A 5 -29.27 -59.75 0.23
N ALA A 6 -28.53 -59.24 1.22
CA ALA A 6 -28.67 -57.91 1.77
C ALA A 6 -27.98 -56.90 0.84
N VAL A 7 -28.59 -55.74 0.62
CA VAL A 7 -27.87 -54.54 0.18
C VAL A 7 -28.44 -53.35 0.95
N LEU A 8 -27.65 -52.88 1.93
CA LEU A 8 -27.79 -51.55 2.50
C LEU A 8 -27.38 -50.53 1.44
N ALA A 9 -28.22 -49.52 1.19
CA ALA A 9 -27.82 -48.31 0.49
C ALA A 9 -28.03 -47.11 1.45
N PRO A 10 -26.97 -46.53 2.04
CA PRO A 10 -27.08 -45.26 2.70
C PRO A 10 -27.13 -44.16 1.63
N LEU A 11 -28.27 -43.45 1.54
CA LEU A 11 -28.35 -42.19 0.82
C LEU A 11 -27.45 -41.18 1.53
N LEU A 12 -26.24 -40.98 0.98
CA LEU A 12 -25.35 -39.90 1.36
C LEU A 12 -26.07 -38.57 1.08
N ILE A 13 -26.38 -37.87 2.16
CA ILE A 13 -26.75 -36.45 2.15
C ILE A 13 -25.52 -35.71 1.60
N LEU A 14 -25.59 -35.26 0.36
CA LEU A 14 -24.57 -34.43 -0.25
C LEU A 14 -24.64 -33.06 0.41
N ALA A 15 -23.86 -32.90 1.47
CA ALA A 15 -23.73 -31.66 2.21
C ALA A 15 -23.20 -30.55 1.28
N LEU A 16 -23.94 -29.45 1.29
CA LEU A 16 -23.59 -28.16 0.75
C LEU A 16 -22.22 -27.73 1.31
N THR A 17 -21.18 -27.76 0.49
CA THR A 17 -20.05 -26.85 0.68
C THR A 17 -20.00 -25.93 -0.51
N PHE A 18 -20.70 -24.81 -0.37
CA PHE A 18 -20.38 -23.58 -1.09
C PHE A 18 -18.92 -23.27 -0.80
N THR A 19 -18.00 -23.76 -1.62
CA THR A 19 -16.70 -23.10 -1.76
C THR A 19 -16.94 -21.91 -2.66
N ASP A 20 -17.62 -20.89 -2.12
CA ASP A 20 -17.33 -19.52 -2.50
C ASP A 20 -15.88 -19.27 -2.11
N ARG A 21 -14.95 -19.69 -2.98
CA ARG A 21 -13.73 -18.92 -3.16
C ARG A 21 -14.18 -17.62 -3.83
N ALA A 22 -14.78 -16.75 -3.03
CA ALA A 22 -14.54 -15.33 -3.19
C ALA A 22 -13.02 -15.19 -3.17
N ALA A 23 -12.43 -15.15 -4.36
CA ALA A 23 -11.11 -14.58 -4.53
C ALA A 23 -11.26 -13.17 -3.96
N ALA A 24 -10.80 -12.98 -2.72
CA ALA A 24 -10.51 -11.66 -2.21
C ALA A 24 -9.72 -10.98 -3.34
N GLN A 25 -10.19 -9.84 -3.82
CA GLN A 25 -9.41 -8.98 -4.69
C GLN A 25 -8.23 -8.50 -3.83
N GLY A 26 -7.22 -9.36 -3.74
CA GLY A 26 -6.41 -9.62 -2.54
C GLY A 26 -5.21 -8.70 -2.40
N GLY A 27 -5.42 -7.41 -2.65
CA GLY A 27 -4.40 -6.41 -2.43
C GLY A 27 -4.21 -6.05 -0.97
N HIS A 28 -3.10 -5.38 -0.70
CA HIS A 28 -2.74 -4.82 0.58
C HIS A 28 -3.17 -3.36 0.66
N THR A 29 -4.15 -3.07 1.51
CA THR A 29 -4.64 -1.70 1.72
C THR A 29 -3.65 -0.86 2.51
N LEU A 30 -3.21 0.24 1.91
CA LEU A 30 -2.35 1.27 2.49
C LEU A 30 -3.19 2.53 2.73
N ALA A 31 -3.83 2.62 3.89
CA ALA A 31 -4.61 3.78 4.30
C ALA A 31 -3.73 4.77 5.07
N LEU A 32 -3.47 5.94 4.46
CA LEU A 32 -2.59 6.95 5.02
C LEU A 32 -3.15 7.53 6.33
N LYS A 33 -2.29 7.63 7.34
CA LYS A 33 -2.59 8.29 8.61
C LYS A 33 -1.59 9.39 8.87
N LEU A 34 -2.05 10.52 9.41
CA LEU A 34 -1.16 11.59 9.88
C LEU A 34 -0.27 11.02 11.00
N THR A 35 1.02 10.88 10.74
CA THR A 35 1.99 10.37 11.71
C THR A 35 2.93 11.45 12.23
N THR A 36 3.15 12.51 11.46
CA THR A 36 3.93 13.69 11.90
C THR A 36 3.19 14.98 11.55
N ARG A 37 2.90 15.84 12.53
CA ARG A 37 2.06 17.05 12.36
C ARG A 37 2.85 18.32 12.04
N ASP A 38 4.08 18.43 12.54
CA ASP A 38 4.99 19.56 12.30
C ASP A 38 6.41 19.00 12.10
N ALA A 39 6.59 18.34 10.96
CA ALA A 39 7.81 17.64 10.62
C ALA A 39 8.93 18.65 10.37
N LYS A 40 9.98 18.61 11.20
CA LYS A 40 11.27 19.23 10.90
C LYS A 40 12.20 18.28 10.15
N HIS A 41 12.08 17.00 10.47
CA HIS A 41 12.79 15.86 9.88
C HIS A 41 11.78 14.76 9.58
N ASP A 42 12.03 13.97 8.54
CA ASP A 42 11.25 12.76 8.25
C ASP A 42 11.83 11.58 9.05
N PRO A 43 11.07 10.97 9.98
CA PRO A 43 11.53 9.80 10.73
C PRO A 43 11.84 8.58 9.86
N ASP A 44 11.26 8.51 8.65
CA ASP A 44 11.46 7.42 7.69
C ASP A 44 12.49 7.75 6.60
N GLY A 45 13.00 8.99 6.57
CA GLY A 45 14.01 9.44 5.62
C GLY A 45 13.57 9.41 4.14
N ILE A 46 12.26 9.54 3.87
CA ILE A 46 11.69 9.55 2.51
C ILE A 46 11.75 10.96 1.92
N TRP A 47 11.39 11.95 2.76
CA TRP A 47 11.39 13.37 2.46
C TRP A 47 12.62 14.04 3.06
N THR A 48 13.25 14.92 2.30
CA THR A 48 14.42 15.66 2.77
C THR A 48 14.02 16.81 3.68
N ASP A 49 14.95 17.30 4.51
CA ASP A 49 14.70 18.47 5.36
C ASP A 49 14.36 19.72 4.54
N ASP A 50 14.90 19.83 3.32
CA ASP A 50 14.62 20.91 2.36
C ASP A 50 13.21 20.81 1.78
N ASP A 51 12.74 19.59 1.46
CA ASP A 51 11.34 19.36 1.07
C ASP A 51 10.43 19.86 2.20
N LEU A 52 10.68 19.40 3.43
CA LEU A 52 9.86 19.79 4.58
C LEU A 52 9.95 21.29 4.88
N ALA A 53 11.12 21.92 4.69
CA ALA A 53 11.29 23.37 4.84
C ALA A 53 10.44 24.14 3.84
N SER A 54 10.47 23.72 2.58
CA SER A 54 9.68 24.33 1.51
C SER A 54 8.18 24.24 1.81
N ILE A 55 7.71 23.08 2.31
CA ILE A 55 6.31 22.89 2.71
C ILE A 55 5.91 23.80 3.86
N ARG A 56 6.77 23.94 4.88
CA ARG A 56 6.54 24.86 6.00
C ARG A 56 6.42 26.31 5.53
N GLN A 57 7.22 26.72 4.56
CA GLN A 57 7.13 28.07 3.98
C GLN A 57 5.80 28.30 3.23
N LEU A 58 5.32 27.28 2.50
CA LEU A 58 4.10 27.39 1.70
C LEU A 58 2.81 27.26 2.52
N THR A 59 2.81 26.37 3.53
CA THR A 59 1.57 25.94 4.22
C THR A 59 1.58 26.22 5.72
N GLY A 60 2.67 26.79 6.25
CA GLY A 60 2.88 27.06 7.67
C GLY A 60 3.35 25.85 8.49
N GLN A 61 3.07 24.63 8.04
CA GLN A 61 3.51 23.40 8.71
C GLN A 61 3.68 22.23 7.73
N ALA A 62 4.74 21.44 7.90
CA ALA A 62 4.91 20.20 7.16
C ALA A 62 4.26 19.05 7.92
N LYS A 63 3.34 18.35 7.26
CA LYS A 63 2.68 17.14 7.76
C LYS A 63 3.15 15.94 6.94
N ILE A 64 3.39 14.82 7.61
CA ILE A 64 3.71 13.54 6.98
C ILE A 64 2.61 12.55 7.32
N TYR A 65 2.07 11.92 6.29
CA TYR A 65 1.08 10.87 6.37
C TYR A 65 1.74 9.58 5.91
N THR A 66 1.57 8.49 6.66
CA THR A 66 2.18 7.20 6.31
C THR A 66 1.22 6.04 6.49
N ALA A 67 1.40 5.00 5.67
CA ALA A 67 0.80 3.68 5.83
C ALA A 67 1.89 2.63 5.61
N ARG A 68 1.86 1.54 6.39
CA ARG A 68 2.86 0.47 6.32
C ARG A 68 2.22 -0.90 6.23
N ILE A 69 2.85 -1.79 5.48
CA ILE A 69 2.59 -3.22 5.54
C ILE A 69 3.90 -4.01 5.49
N THR A 70 3.96 -5.08 6.28
CA THR A 70 5.07 -6.03 6.25
C THR A 70 4.70 -7.20 5.35
N THR A 71 5.58 -7.52 4.41
CA THR A 71 5.48 -8.65 3.47
C THR A 71 6.78 -9.46 3.50
N PRO A 72 6.84 -10.65 2.88
CA PRO A 72 8.09 -11.40 2.79
C PRO A 72 9.25 -10.66 2.09
N SER A 73 8.96 -9.71 1.19
CA SER A 73 9.99 -8.91 0.51
C SER A 73 10.50 -7.72 1.33
N GLY A 74 9.80 -7.38 2.41
CA GLY A 74 10.13 -6.27 3.31
C GLY A 74 8.93 -5.44 3.72
N ILE A 75 9.22 -4.24 4.23
CA ILE A 75 8.20 -3.27 4.63
C ILE A 75 7.90 -2.37 3.44
N TRP A 76 6.65 -2.38 3.00
CA TRP A 76 6.14 -1.38 2.07
C TRP A 76 5.63 -0.19 2.89
N LEU A 77 6.12 0.99 2.56
CA LEU A 77 5.73 2.26 3.17
C LEU A 77 5.18 3.16 2.06
N LEU A 78 3.94 3.60 2.23
CA LEU A 78 3.38 4.71 1.46
C LEU A 78 3.50 5.96 2.31
N SER A 79 4.18 6.98 1.80
CA SER A 79 4.40 8.26 2.49
C SER A 79 3.88 9.41 1.63
N GLN A 80 3.24 10.39 2.24
CA GLN A 80 2.67 11.56 1.58
C GLN A 80 2.89 12.79 2.46
N THR A 81 3.09 13.95 1.84
CA THR A 81 3.10 15.24 2.55
C THR A 81 1.94 16.13 2.11
N ASN A 82 1.68 17.20 2.87
CA ASN A 82 0.73 18.25 2.49
C ASN A 82 1.35 19.34 1.59
N GLY A 83 2.49 19.05 0.96
CA GLY A 83 3.31 20.01 0.24
C GLY A 83 3.05 20.12 -1.24
N ASP A 84 3.04 18.96 -1.89
CA ASP A 84 2.94 18.84 -3.34
C ASP A 84 1.52 18.46 -3.74
N CYS A 85 0.58 19.34 -3.39
CA CYS A 85 -0.85 19.17 -3.63
C CYS A 85 -1.34 20.12 -4.74
N ASN A 86 -2.09 19.61 -5.71
CA ASN A 86 -2.76 20.44 -6.71
C ASN A 86 -4.03 21.11 -6.14
N LEU A 87 -4.67 21.95 -6.96
CA LEU A 87 -5.89 22.69 -6.57
C LEU A 87 -7.10 21.80 -6.21
N GLN A 88 -7.06 20.52 -6.58
CA GLN A 88 -8.10 19.54 -6.27
C GLN A 88 -7.80 18.77 -4.97
N GLY A 89 -6.70 19.09 -4.28
CA GLY A 89 -6.26 18.40 -3.08
C GLY A 89 -5.64 17.03 -3.34
N MET A 90 -5.26 16.75 -4.59
CA MET A 90 -4.47 15.58 -4.96
C MET A 90 -3.01 15.87 -4.70
N CYS A 91 -2.36 15.04 -3.89
CA CYS A 91 -0.96 15.21 -3.54
C CYS A 91 -0.13 13.99 -3.95
N THR A 92 1.11 14.24 -4.38
CA THR A 92 2.07 13.18 -4.65
C THR A 92 2.35 12.36 -3.39
N ALA A 93 2.18 11.04 -3.48
CA ALA A 93 2.68 10.10 -2.49
C ALA A 93 3.86 9.31 -3.06
N LEU A 94 4.68 8.75 -2.19
CA LEU A 94 5.81 7.88 -2.53
C LEU A 94 5.57 6.51 -1.90
N LEU A 95 5.45 5.49 -2.75
CA LEU A 95 5.56 4.10 -2.32
C LEU A 95 7.04 3.73 -2.30
N VAL A 96 7.51 3.21 -1.17
CA VAL A 96 8.87 2.73 -1.01
C VAL A 96 8.89 1.31 -0.45
N LEU A 97 9.95 0.57 -0.79
CA LEU A 97 10.26 -0.73 -0.21
C LEU A 97 11.48 -0.61 0.69
N ILE A 98 11.29 -0.91 1.97
CA ILE A 98 12.36 -1.01 2.96
C ILE A 98 12.65 -2.51 3.12
N ARG A 99 13.71 -2.97 2.44
CA ARG A 99 14.12 -4.37 2.49
C ARG A 99 14.74 -4.68 3.86
N PRO A 100 14.48 -5.87 4.42
CA PRO A 100 15.21 -6.33 5.59
C PRO A 100 16.69 -6.42 5.22
N ASP A 101 17.54 -5.91 6.09
CA ASP A 101 18.97 -5.90 5.83
C ASP A 101 19.54 -7.30 6.03
N THR A 102 19.53 -8.09 4.95
CA THR A 102 20.17 -9.41 4.92
C THR A 102 21.70 -9.30 4.92
N GLN A 103 22.25 -8.10 4.71
CA GLN A 103 23.69 -7.80 4.72
C GLN A 103 24.14 -6.94 5.92
N ALA A 104 23.23 -6.59 6.85
CA ALA A 104 23.53 -5.81 8.07
C ALA A 104 24.63 -6.46 8.91
N ALA A 105 24.75 -7.79 8.84
CA ALA A 105 25.81 -8.53 9.50
C ALA A 105 27.21 -8.18 8.99
N GLN A 106 27.34 -7.50 7.84
CA GLN A 106 28.62 -7.25 7.14
C GLN A 106 28.83 -5.81 6.68
N SER A 107 27.89 -4.87 6.87
CA SER A 107 28.05 -3.49 6.43
C SER A 107 27.42 -2.47 7.41
N PRO A 108 28.12 -1.39 7.80
CA PRO A 108 27.57 -0.31 8.62
C PRO A 108 26.68 0.67 7.82
N ARG A 109 26.29 0.32 6.59
CA ARG A 109 25.53 1.22 5.72
C ARG A 109 24.06 1.26 6.14
N PRO A 110 23.44 2.44 6.29
CA PRO A 110 22.02 2.54 6.61
C PRO A 110 21.15 1.85 5.55
N VAL A 111 20.10 1.16 5.99
CA VAL A 111 19.04 0.64 5.11
C VAL A 111 18.43 1.82 4.37
N ARG A 112 18.56 1.83 3.04
CA ARG A 112 17.98 2.88 2.20
C ARG A 112 16.61 2.42 1.68
N PRO A 113 15.53 3.18 1.95
CA PRO A 113 14.26 2.96 1.28
C PRO A 113 14.42 3.08 -0.24
N GLU A 114 13.96 2.07 -0.97
CA GLU A 114 13.94 2.07 -2.43
C GLU A 114 12.61 2.66 -2.91
N ARG A 115 12.64 3.69 -3.77
CA ARG A 115 11.41 4.29 -4.33
C ARG A 115 10.83 3.37 -5.40
N MET A 116 9.53 3.09 -5.31
CA MET A 116 8.87 2.05 -6.12
C MET A 116 7.69 2.55 -6.96
N ALA A 117 7.03 3.63 -6.54
CA ALA A 117 5.99 4.32 -7.31
C ALA A 117 5.74 5.72 -6.70
N ASN A 118 5.19 6.64 -7.50
CA ASN A 118 4.90 8.01 -7.09
C ASN A 118 3.47 8.46 -7.49
N PRO A 119 2.40 7.85 -6.93
CA PRO A 119 1.04 8.14 -7.36
C PRO A 119 0.56 9.53 -6.92
N GLN A 120 -0.45 10.04 -7.62
CA GLN A 120 -1.31 11.13 -7.13
C GLN A 120 -2.47 10.54 -6.34
N MET A 121 -2.81 11.11 -5.19
CA MET A 121 -3.98 10.69 -4.41
C MET A 121 -4.46 11.82 -3.48
N PRO A 122 -5.74 11.85 -3.06
CA PRO A 122 -6.20 12.82 -2.08
C PRO A 122 -5.33 12.80 -0.82
N LEU A 123 -5.17 13.95 -0.17
CA LEU A 123 -4.42 14.03 1.09
C LEU A 123 -4.98 13.06 2.15
N GLY A 124 -4.15 12.15 2.66
CA GLY A 124 -4.59 11.11 3.59
C GLY A 124 -5.44 10.01 2.95
N GLY A 125 -5.37 9.86 1.63
CA GLY A 125 -6.11 8.86 0.86
C GLY A 125 -5.66 7.42 1.12
N THR A 126 -6.19 6.50 0.30
CA THR A 126 -5.87 5.07 0.38
C THR A 126 -5.35 4.57 -0.96
N ALA A 127 -4.37 3.68 -0.91
CA ALA A 127 -3.89 2.91 -2.05
C ALA A 127 -4.02 1.41 -1.79
N ILE A 128 -4.06 0.62 -2.85
CA ILE A 128 -4.09 -0.84 -2.80
C ILE A 128 -2.88 -1.36 -3.58
N LEU A 129 -1.94 -1.98 -2.87
CA LEU A 129 -0.81 -2.69 -3.50
C LEU A 129 -1.27 -4.09 -3.89
N SER A 130 -1.06 -4.51 -5.14
CA SER A 130 -1.42 -5.86 -5.58
C SER A 130 -0.69 -6.93 -4.76
N PRO A 131 -1.24 -8.15 -4.62
CA PRO A 131 -0.61 -9.20 -3.82
C PRO A 131 0.79 -9.63 -4.32
N ASP A 132 1.06 -9.48 -5.62
CA ASP A 132 2.37 -9.69 -6.23
C ASP A 132 3.28 -8.45 -6.22
N ALA A 133 2.78 -7.34 -5.66
CA ALA A 133 3.42 -6.03 -5.64
C ALA A 133 3.86 -5.52 -7.02
N ALA A 134 3.16 -5.91 -8.08
CA ALA A 134 3.40 -5.43 -9.44
C ALA A 134 2.68 -4.10 -9.74
N THR A 135 1.53 -3.85 -9.11
CA THR A 135 0.76 -2.62 -9.33
C THR A 135 0.30 -1.98 -8.02
N LEU A 136 0.17 -0.65 -8.06
CA LEU A 136 -0.43 0.15 -7.01
C LEU A 136 -1.66 0.84 -7.59
N THR A 137 -2.79 0.68 -6.92
CA THR A 137 -4.08 1.25 -7.33
C THR A 137 -4.49 2.36 -6.35
N THR A 138 -5.00 3.49 -6.85
CA THR A 138 -5.43 4.64 -6.04
C THR A 138 -6.83 5.10 -6.45
N ALA A 139 -7.52 5.78 -5.53
CA ALA A 139 -8.71 6.55 -5.87
C ALA A 139 -8.31 8.01 -6.10
N GLU A 140 -8.55 8.53 -7.30
CA GLU A 140 -8.09 9.85 -7.73
C GLU A 140 -9.22 10.73 -8.23
N ILE A 141 -8.95 12.05 -8.33
CA ILE A 141 -9.85 13.04 -8.90
C ILE A 141 -9.17 13.63 -10.13
N GLY A 142 -9.86 13.57 -11.27
CA GLY A 142 -9.37 14.10 -12.54
C GLY A 142 -9.61 15.61 -12.68
N GLU A 143 -9.05 16.21 -13.74
CA GLU A 143 -9.20 17.64 -14.03
C GLU A 143 -10.67 18.08 -14.16
N ASP A 144 -11.54 17.17 -14.62
CA ASP A 144 -12.99 17.37 -14.72
C ASP A 144 -13.75 17.22 -13.38
N GLY A 145 -13.02 17.01 -12.28
CA GLY A 145 -13.54 16.80 -10.94
C GLY A 145 -14.12 15.41 -10.71
N LYS A 146 -14.04 14.48 -11.68
CA LYS A 146 -14.60 13.13 -11.53
C LYS A 146 -13.60 12.18 -10.89
N ALA A 147 -14.14 11.27 -10.08
CA ALA A 147 -13.34 10.19 -9.52
C ALA A 147 -12.94 9.18 -10.59
N PHE A 148 -11.69 8.72 -10.55
CA PHE A 148 -11.19 7.63 -11.37
C PHE A 148 -10.21 6.76 -10.57
N ILE A 149 -9.85 5.61 -11.14
CA ILE A 149 -8.89 4.68 -10.55
C ILE A 149 -7.53 4.91 -11.20
N GLY A 150 -6.56 5.36 -10.41
CA GLY A 150 -5.16 5.41 -10.82
C GLY A 150 -4.54 4.01 -10.74
N ILE A 151 -3.73 3.65 -11.73
CA ILE A 151 -2.99 2.38 -11.76
C ILE A 151 -1.53 2.69 -12.09
N TYR A 152 -0.64 2.31 -11.19
CA TYR A 152 0.79 2.57 -11.29
C TYR A 152 1.55 1.25 -11.30
N GLN A 153 2.55 1.15 -12.18
CA GLN A 153 3.50 0.06 -12.13
C GLN A 153 4.41 0.24 -10.92
N VAL A 154 4.66 -0.85 -10.20
CA VAL A 154 5.52 -0.85 -9.03
C VAL A 154 6.87 -1.43 -9.43
N GLY A 155 7.91 -0.60 -9.32
CA GLY A 155 9.27 -0.96 -9.65
C GLY A 155 10.24 0.17 -9.32
N PRO A 156 11.55 -0.09 -9.21
CA PRO A 156 12.50 0.94 -8.82
C PRO A 156 12.42 2.18 -9.72
N ILE A 157 12.19 3.35 -9.13
CA ILE A 157 12.18 4.65 -9.82
C ILE A 157 13.37 5.51 -9.36
N ARG A 158 13.92 6.31 -10.27
CA ARG A 158 15.07 7.20 -10.03
C ARG A 158 14.63 8.60 -9.69
#